data_AF-A0AAE2U519-F1
#
_entry.id   AF-A0AAE2U519-F1
#
_cell.length_a   1.000
_cell.length_b   1.000
_cell.length_c   1.000
_cell.angle_alpha   90.00
_cell.angle_beta   90.00
_cell.angle_gamma   90.00
#
_symmetry.space_group_name_H-M   'P 1'
#
loop_
_entity.id
_entity.type
_entity.pdbx_description
1 polymer ?
#
loop_
_entity_poly.entity_id
_entity_poly.type
_entity_poly.pdbx_seq_one_letter_code
_entity_poly.pdbx_strand_id
1 'polypeptide(L)'
;MSSLAMSSFVEQQIVLHQFTAKHSAQARVMLGWSREELARQAGVAVQAIQQLESHGDVDDETRLVLAFCLEAQGLVFFPGFAPGWGMSKRRFDVVSAEPATPGIISRLLGSPAASIDSTTPQPNGA
;
A
#
# COMPACT_ATOMS: atom_id res chain seq x y z
N MET A 1 -14.50 23.35 -38.89
CA MET A 1 -13.86 22.03 -38.91
C MET A 1 -12.77 22.06 -37.84
N SER A 2 -13.07 21.52 -36.67
CA SER A 2 -12.25 21.67 -35.47
C SER A 2 -11.06 20.72 -35.49
N SER A 3 -9.85 21.28 -35.36
CA SER A 3 -8.61 20.52 -35.18
C SER A 3 -8.65 19.84 -33.81
N LEU A 4 -8.89 18.52 -33.81
CA LEU A 4 -8.99 17.66 -32.63
C LEU A 4 -7.96 16.52 -32.70
N ALA A 5 -6.85 16.78 -33.39
CA ALA A 5 -5.71 15.90 -33.51
C ALA A 5 -4.49 16.72 -33.12
N MET A 6 -3.96 16.51 -31.90
CA MET A 6 -2.62 16.84 -31.37
C MET A 6 -2.64 17.06 -29.83
N SER A 7 -3.48 16.36 -29.06
CA SER A 7 -3.52 16.51 -27.60
C SER A 7 -3.66 15.19 -26.83
N SER A 8 -3.16 14.08 -27.38
CA SER A 8 -3.34 12.76 -26.74
C SER A 8 -2.05 11.96 -26.52
N PHE A 9 -0.87 12.56 -26.71
CA PHE A 9 0.41 11.86 -26.47
C PHE A 9 1.35 12.59 -25.48
N VAL A 10 0.92 13.75 -24.95
CA VAL A 10 1.75 14.60 -24.07
C VAL A 10 1.39 14.43 -22.58
N GLU A 11 0.31 13.72 -22.24
CA GLU A 11 -0.18 13.62 -20.86
C GLU A 11 0.33 12.40 -20.07
N GLN A 12 1.19 11.57 -20.65
CA GLN A 12 1.71 10.35 -20.01
C GLN A 12 3.24 10.26 -19.95
N GLN A 13 3.96 11.31 -20.31
CA GLN A 13 5.36 11.39 -19.92
C GLN A 13 5.42 11.75 -18.45
N ILE A 14 5.64 10.75 -17.59
CA ILE A 14 6.39 10.98 -16.35
C ILE A 14 7.58 11.85 -16.75
N VAL A 15 7.59 13.08 -16.28
CA VAL A 15 8.68 13.99 -16.57
C VAL A 15 9.84 13.49 -15.71
N LEU A 16 10.59 12.54 -16.26
CA LEU A 16 11.84 11.98 -15.76
C LEU A 16 12.74 12.99 -15.06
N HIS A 17 12.79 14.20 -15.64
CA HIS A 17 13.61 15.33 -15.20
C HIS A 17 13.18 15.92 -13.85
N GLN A 18 12.00 15.53 -13.34
CA GLN A 18 11.40 16.09 -12.13
C GLN A 18 11.56 15.17 -10.91
N PHE A 19 11.85 13.87 -11.09
CA PHE A 19 12.02 12.93 -9.99
C PHE A 19 13.42 13.04 -9.39
N THR A 20 13.48 13.38 -8.10
CA THR A 20 14.72 13.67 -7.37
C THR A 20 14.95 12.67 -6.24
N ALA A 21 16.19 12.61 -5.75
CA ALA A 21 16.54 11.87 -4.52
C ALA A 21 15.63 12.24 -3.34
N LYS A 22 15.31 13.53 -3.18
CA LYS A 22 14.42 14.03 -2.13
C LYS A 22 12.99 13.50 -2.31
N HIS A 23 12.49 13.45 -3.54
CA HIS A 23 11.17 12.86 -3.84
C HIS A 23 11.11 11.40 -3.43
N SER A 24 12.12 10.60 -3.76
CA SER A 24 12.19 9.18 -3.37
C SER A 24 12.08 9.00 -1.86
N ALA A 25 12.92 9.73 -1.10
CA ALA A 25 12.92 9.65 0.36
C ALA A 25 11.59 10.11 0.98
N GLN A 26 11.03 11.23 0.50
CA GLN A 26 9.78 11.79 1.03
C GLN A 26 8.58 10.89 0.71
N ALA A 27 8.47 10.37 -0.51
CA ALA A 27 7.41 9.47 -0.94
C ALA A 27 7.41 8.19 -0.10
N ARG A 28 8.59 7.61 0.12
CA ARG A 28 8.76 6.43 0.95
C ARG A 28 8.26 6.66 2.39
N VAL A 29 8.57 7.82 2.97
CA VAL A 29 8.06 8.20 4.30
C VAL A 29 6.54 8.37 4.29
N MET A 30 5.97 8.99 3.26
CA MET A 30 4.51 9.15 3.11
C MET A 30 3.76 7.82 3.01
N LEU A 31 4.38 6.82 2.37
CA LEU A 31 3.85 5.46 2.22
C LEU A 31 4.12 4.56 3.45
N GLY A 32 4.92 5.03 4.41
CA GLY A 32 5.35 4.20 5.54
C GLY A 32 6.28 3.06 5.13
N TRP A 33 6.97 3.17 4.00
CA TRP A 33 7.82 2.12 3.45
C TRP A 33 9.27 2.22 3.97
N SER A 34 9.91 1.07 4.12
CA SER A 34 11.37 1.00 4.26
C SER A 34 12.04 1.03 2.89
N ARG A 35 13.38 1.15 2.84
CA ARG A 35 14.11 1.11 1.56
C ARG A 35 14.01 -0.27 0.91
N GLU A 36 13.99 -1.30 1.74
CA GLU A 36 13.83 -2.70 1.35
C GLU A 36 12.43 -2.93 0.75
N GLU A 37 11.41 -2.31 1.34
CA GLU A 37 10.04 -2.37 0.81
C GLU A 37 9.94 -1.66 -0.55
N LEU A 38 10.51 -0.45 -0.68
CA LEU A 38 10.55 0.24 -1.97
C LEU A 38 11.34 -0.56 -3.03
N ALA A 39 12.46 -1.17 -2.66
CA ALA A 39 13.24 -2.04 -3.55
C ALA A 39 12.41 -3.23 -4.03
N ARG A 40 11.68 -3.86 -3.12
CA ARG A 40 10.82 -5.00 -3.41
C ARG A 40 9.66 -4.62 -4.34
N GLN A 41 9.03 -3.46 -4.11
CA GLN A 41 7.93 -2.96 -4.93
C GLN A 41 8.38 -2.51 -6.33
N ALA A 42 9.58 -1.95 -6.42
CA ALA A 42 10.16 -1.47 -7.67
C ALA A 42 10.96 -2.54 -8.44
N GLY A 43 11.29 -3.68 -7.81
CA GLY A 43 12.12 -4.72 -8.43
C GLY A 43 13.58 -4.32 -8.64
N VAL A 44 14.10 -3.39 -7.82
CA VAL A 44 15.48 -2.88 -7.92
C VAL A 44 16.31 -3.28 -6.70
N ALA A 45 17.64 -3.16 -6.79
CA ALA A 45 18.50 -3.41 -5.64
C ALA A 45 18.32 -2.33 -4.56
N VAL A 46 18.30 -2.73 -3.28
CA VAL A 46 18.25 -1.79 -2.14
C VAL A 46 19.40 -0.78 -2.18
N GLN A 47 20.58 -1.21 -2.65
CA GLN A 47 21.75 -0.35 -2.80
C GLN A 47 21.51 0.80 -3.78
N ALA A 48 20.74 0.58 -4.85
CA ALA A 48 20.43 1.63 -5.82
C ALA A 48 19.54 2.71 -5.19
N ILE A 49 18.59 2.33 -4.33
CA ILE A 49 17.77 3.30 -3.58
C ILE A 49 18.62 4.07 -2.58
N GLN A 50 19.52 3.40 -1.86
CA GLN A 50 20.44 4.06 -0.93
C GLN A 50 21.34 5.06 -1.65
N GLN A 51 21.90 4.67 -2.81
CA GLN A 51 22.72 5.54 -3.65
C GLN A 51 21.91 6.76 -4.11
N LEU A 52 20.73 6.55 -4.70
CA LEU A 52 19.84 7.63 -5.12
C LEU A 52 19.54 8.59 -3.96
N GLU A 53 19.06 8.09 -2.82
CA GLU A 53 18.71 8.92 -1.65
C GLU A 53 19.92 9.66 -1.05
N SER A 54 21.14 9.12 -1.22
CA SER A 54 22.39 9.75 -0.79
C SER A 54 22.94 10.80 -1.76
N HIS A 55 22.18 11.17 -2.80
CA HIS A 55 22.63 12.03 -3.91
C HIS A 55 23.74 11.42 -4.77
N GLY A 56 23.89 10.10 -4.74
CA GLY A 56 24.71 9.35 -5.67
C GLY A 56 24.08 9.28 -7.06
N ASP A 57 24.93 9.06 -8.06
CA ASP A 57 24.48 8.83 -9.44
C ASP A 57 23.92 7.41 -9.56
N VAL A 58 22.79 7.28 -10.24
CA VAL A 58 22.11 6.01 -10.50
C VAL A 58 21.55 6.05 -11.91
N ASP A 59 21.54 4.90 -12.57
CA ASP A 59 21.06 4.78 -13.94
C ASP A 59 19.67 5.40 -14.10
N ASP A 60 19.46 6.13 -15.19
CA ASP A 60 18.19 6.79 -15.49
C ASP A 60 17.03 5.79 -15.54
N GLU A 61 17.29 4.54 -15.95
CA GLU A 61 16.34 3.44 -15.90
C GLU A 61 15.88 3.13 -14.47
N THR A 62 16.80 3.11 -13.50
CA THR A 62 16.44 2.89 -12.09
C THR A 62 15.60 4.06 -11.56
N ARG A 63 15.96 5.30 -11.93
CA ARG A 63 15.19 6.49 -11.54
C ARG A 63 13.78 6.46 -12.12
N LEU A 64 13.64 6.03 -13.37
CA LEU A 64 12.36 5.81 -14.04
C LEU A 64 11.48 4.82 -13.30
N VAL A 65 12.01 3.63 -13.05
CA VAL A 65 11.27 2.54 -12.40
C VAL A 65 10.78 2.98 -11.02
N LEU A 66 11.62 3.69 -10.25
CA LEU A 66 11.22 4.23 -8.95
C LEU A 66 10.11 5.29 -9.06
N ALA A 67 10.20 6.20 -10.03
CA ALA A 67 9.15 7.20 -10.26
C ALA A 67 7.81 6.53 -10.60
N PHE A 68 7.79 5.62 -11.58
CA PHE A 68 6.59 4.88 -11.97
C PHE A 68 6.00 4.06 -10.81
N CYS A 69 6.84 3.35 -10.04
CA CYS A 69 6.42 2.55 -8.89
C CYS A 69 5.67 3.40 -7.86
N LEU A 70 6.19 4.60 -7.56
CA LEU A 70 5.59 5.51 -6.60
C LEU A 70 4.34 6.22 -7.15
N GLU A 71 4.33 6.58 -8.44
CA GLU A 71 3.14 7.13 -9.09
C GLU A 71 1.99 6.12 -9.14
N ALA A 72 2.29 4.82 -9.28
CA ALA A 72 1.29 3.75 -9.18
C ALA A 72 0.64 3.66 -7.79
N GLN A 73 1.29 4.19 -6.74
CA GLN A 73 0.68 4.35 -5.41
C GLN A 73 -0.25 5.58 -5.32
N GLY A 74 -0.36 6.36 -6.40
CA GLY A 74 -1.16 7.59 -6.47
C GLY A 74 -0.41 8.84 -6.04
N LEU A 75 0.92 8.78 -5.96
CA LEU A 75 1.75 9.97 -5.72
C LEU A 75 1.97 10.75 -7.02
N VAL A 76 2.16 12.05 -6.87
CA VAL A 76 2.51 12.97 -7.97
C VAL A 76 3.71 13.82 -7.59
N PHE A 77 4.59 14.09 -8.55
CA PHE A 77 5.88 14.76 -8.32
C PHE A 77 5.96 16.08 -9.08
N PHE A 78 6.25 17.18 -8.38
CA PHE A 78 6.35 18.53 -8.96
C PHE A 78 7.67 19.22 -8.63
N PRO A 79 8.25 19.89 -9.64
CA PRO A 79 9.24 20.97 -9.59
C PRO A 79 9.52 21.66 -8.28
N GLY A 80 10.40 21.16 -7.42
CA GLY A 80 10.80 21.88 -6.20
C GLY A 80 9.74 21.87 -5.08
N PHE A 81 8.75 20.98 -5.17
CA PHE A 81 7.77 20.71 -4.12
C PHE A 81 7.96 19.31 -3.56
N ALA A 82 7.50 19.06 -2.34
CA ALA A 82 7.43 17.69 -1.82
C ALA A 82 6.42 16.86 -2.65
N PRO A 83 6.52 15.51 -2.68
CA PRO A 83 5.52 14.67 -3.32
C PRO A 83 4.12 14.95 -2.78
N GLY A 84 3.14 14.99 -3.67
CA GLY A 84 1.73 15.17 -3.34
C GLY A 84 0.93 13.90 -3.57
N TRP A 85 -0.24 13.80 -2.95
CA TRP A 85 -1.24 12.80 -3.35
C TRP A 85 -2.01 13.32 -4.57
N GLY A 86 -2.04 12.53 -5.64
CA GLY A 86 -2.85 12.84 -6.81
C GLY A 86 -4.35 12.88 -6.47
N MET A 87 -5.14 13.49 -7.36
CA MET A 87 -6.59 13.52 -7.21
C MET A 87 -7.13 12.08 -7.19
N SER A 88 -7.62 11.69 -6.02
CA SER A 88 -7.83 10.31 -5.62
C SER A 88 -8.81 9.54 -6.52
N LYS A 89 -8.34 8.45 -7.13
CA LYS A 89 -9.18 7.24 -7.28
C LYS A 89 -8.80 6.30 -6.13
N ARG A 90 -9.31 6.56 -4.92
CA ARG A 90 -9.15 5.67 -3.76
C ARG A 90 -9.45 4.23 -4.17
N ARG A 91 -8.48 3.32 -3.97
CA ARG A 91 -8.64 2.02 -3.27
C ARG A 91 -7.25 1.44 -2.96
N PHE A 92 -6.55 1.99 -1.95
CA PHE A 92 -5.68 1.15 -1.14
C PHE A 92 -6.45 0.86 0.15
N ASP A 93 -7.24 -0.19 0.07
CA ASP A 93 -7.62 -0.93 1.26
C ASP A 93 -6.33 -1.57 1.77
N VAL A 94 -5.63 -0.87 2.67
CA VAL A 94 -4.61 -1.52 3.49
C VAL A 94 -5.41 -2.46 4.39
N VAL A 95 -5.62 -3.70 3.93
CA VAL A 95 -5.88 -4.82 4.83
C VAL A 95 -4.62 -4.95 5.67
N SER A 96 -4.61 -4.27 6.80
CA SER A 96 -3.80 -4.67 7.93
C SER A 96 -4.22 -6.10 8.24
N ALA A 97 -3.36 -7.06 7.89
CA ALA A 97 -3.50 -8.44 8.29
C ALA A 97 -3.33 -8.52 9.82
N GLU A 98 -4.39 -8.20 10.55
CA GLU A 98 -4.61 -8.61 11.93
C GLU A 98 -5.37 -9.94 11.86
N PRO A 99 -4.81 -11.06 12.35
CA PRO A 99 -5.57 -12.30 12.46
C PRO A 99 -6.72 -12.02 13.43
N ALA A 100 -7.94 -11.97 12.90
CA ALA A 100 -9.16 -11.72 13.64
C ALA A 100 -9.27 -12.64 14.86
N THR A 101 -8.85 -12.15 16.03
CA THR A 101 -9.27 -12.71 17.31
C THR A 101 -10.78 -12.52 17.40
N PRO A 102 -11.58 -13.58 17.60
CA PRO A 102 -13.02 -13.47 17.68
C PRO A 102 -13.43 -12.48 18.78
N GLY A 103 -14.16 -11.44 18.37
CA GLY A 103 -14.68 -10.42 19.27
C GLY A 103 -15.58 -11.02 20.37
N ILE A 104 -15.62 -10.30 21.49
CA ILE A 104 -16.27 -10.66 22.75
C ILE A 104 -17.76 -11.01 22.57
N ILE A 105 -18.41 -10.50 21.52
CA ILE A 105 -19.81 -10.76 21.17
C ILE A 105 -20.03 -12.23 20.72
N SER A 106 -18.98 -12.91 20.24
CA SER A 106 -19.04 -14.34 19.84
C SER A 106 -19.05 -15.32 21.03
N ARG A 107 -18.81 -14.84 22.26
CA ARG A 107 -18.95 -15.65 23.50
C ARG A 107 -20.35 -15.61 24.11
N LEU A 108 -21.18 -14.65 23.70
CA LEU A 108 -22.53 -14.46 24.26
C LEU A 108 -23.64 -15.20 23.50
N LEU A 109 -23.33 -15.74 22.30
CA LEU A 109 -24.23 -16.57 21.50
C LEU A 109 -23.71 -18.01 21.38
N GLY A 110 -23.17 -18.54 22.48
CA GLY A 110 -22.94 -19.97 22.64
C GLY A 110 -24.27 -20.71 22.62
N SER A 111 -24.69 -21.17 21.44
CA SER A 111 -25.79 -22.10 21.25
C SER A 111 -25.57 -23.36 22.10
N PRO A 112 -26.55 -23.78 22.92
CA PRO A 112 -26.53 -25.07 23.57
C PRO A 112 -26.90 -26.15 22.55
N ALA A 113 -25.90 -26.80 21.96
CA ALA A 113 -26.06 -28.13 21.38
C ALA A 113 -25.59 -29.14 22.44
N ALA A 114 -26.52 -29.56 23.30
CA ALA A 114 -26.33 -30.74 24.13
C ALA A 114 -27.67 -31.45 24.25
N SER A 115 -27.75 -32.53 23.49
CA SER A 115 -28.64 -33.68 23.59
C SER A 115 -29.53 -33.74 24.82
N ILE A 116 -30.83 -33.74 24.59
CA ILE A 116 -31.81 -34.36 25.48
C ILE A 116 -31.56 -35.87 25.49
N ASP A 117 -30.85 -36.35 26.50
CA ASP A 117 -31.01 -37.72 26.97
C ASP A 117 -30.59 -37.80 28.43
N SER A 118 -31.12 -38.80 29.12
CA SER A 118 -30.81 -39.29 30.47
C SER A 118 -31.56 -38.71 31.67
N THR A 119 -32.69 -39.36 31.94
CA THR A 119 -32.97 -40.16 33.15
C THR A 119 -32.90 -39.47 34.52
N THR A 120 -34.08 -39.18 35.06
CA THR A 120 -34.35 -38.91 36.47
C THR A 120 -33.91 -40.08 37.37
N PRO A 121 -33.10 -39.85 38.42
CA PRO A 121 -32.97 -40.80 39.51
C PRO A 121 -33.98 -40.46 40.62
N GLN A 122 -34.75 -41.48 40.99
CA GLN A 122 -35.63 -41.57 42.15
C GLN A 122 -34.80 -41.62 43.45
N PRO A 123 -35.27 -41.03 44.56
CA PRO A 123 -34.91 -41.50 45.89
C PRO A 123 -36.15 -41.98 46.66
N ASN A 124 -36.14 -43.26 47.02
CA ASN A 124 -37.01 -43.87 48.03
C ASN A 124 -36.52 -43.51 49.45
N GLY A 125 -37.46 -43.37 50.38
CA GLY A 125 -37.26 -43.33 51.83
C GLY A 125 -38.51 -42.74 52.48
N ALA A 126 -39.58 -43.54 52.64
CA ALA A 126 -39.88 -44.38 53.82
C ALA A 126 -40.46 -43.56 54.98
#